data_AF-A0A3L7TH98-F1
#
_entry.id   AF-A0A3L7TH98-F1
#
_cell.length_a   1.000
_cell.length_b   1.000
_cell.length_c   1.000
_cell.angle_alpha   90.00
_cell.angle_beta   90.00
_cell.angle_gamma   90.00
#
_symmetry.space_group_name_H-M   'P 1'
#
loop_
_entity.id
_entity.type
_entity.pdbx_description
1 polymer ?
#
loop_
_entity_poly.entity_id
_entity_poly.type
_entity_poly.pdbx_seq_one_letter_code
_entity_poly.pdbx_strand_id
1 'polypeptide(L)'
;MRILLTNDDGIHAPGIEALHGAIRDLGEIITIAPSDMQSATSHGITFHTPLLVQEVSPHAHMHGYAVDGRPADCVKLGLRRIWPDRFGDGQLPDLVISGMNSGANVGINVIYSGTVGAAVESAFLGVPAIAVSLHIGGGAPHWRRAAEIARHAIDEVIKHRIDPHTVVNINVPRTISAEAKLPRIKVVNMNTAAGIDNYERRTSPSGQTYYWPNGDGMRFAHTKEGTDVEALNDGFITVTPLQYDLTDYHRTTSWRERLS
;
A
#
# COMPACT_ATOMS: atom_id res chain seq x y z
N MET A 1 -5.74 -16.61 -11.91
CA MET A 1 -4.69 -16.08 -11.02
C MET A 1 -5.04 -16.43 -9.58
N ARG A 2 -4.07 -16.58 -8.69
CA ARG A 2 -4.28 -16.63 -7.25
C ARG A 2 -3.67 -15.40 -6.60
N ILE A 3 -4.46 -14.69 -5.83
CA ILE A 3 -4.13 -13.38 -5.28
C ILE A 3 -4.23 -13.42 -3.76
N LEU A 4 -3.21 -12.90 -3.07
CA LEU A 4 -3.34 -12.53 -1.66
C LEU A 4 -3.69 -11.04 -1.61
N LEU A 5 -4.82 -10.70 -0.98
CA LEU A 5 -5.25 -9.33 -0.75
C LEU A 5 -5.02 -8.94 0.71
N THR A 6 -4.42 -7.78 0.94
CA THR A 6 -4.16 -7.22 2.29
C THR A 6 -4.33 -5.70 2.28
N ASN A 7 -4.20 -5.04 3.43
CA ASN A 7 -4.14 -3.58 3.56
C ASN A 7 -3.52 -3.18 4.91
N ASP A 8 -3.54 -1.87 5.21
CA ASP A 8 -3.21 -1.30 6.52
C ASP A 8 -4.37 -0.59 7.24
N ASP A 9 -5.51 -0.40 6.57
CA ASP A 9 -6.72 0.14 7.20
C ASP A 9 -7.51 -0.92 8.01
N GLY A 10 -7.19 -2.20 7.83
CA GLY A 10 -7.83 -3.34 8.49
C GLY A 10 -8.88 -4.05 7.62
N ILE A 11 -9.22 -5.27 8.00
CA ILE A 11 -10.05 -6.19 7.20
C ILE A 11 -11.52 -5.74 7.02
N HIS A 12 -11.99 -4.84 7.89
CA HIS A 12 -13.34 -4.27 7.84
C HIS A 12 -13.40 -2.92 7.09
N ALA A 13 -12.27 -2.46 6.54
CA ALA A 13 -12.21 -1.16 5.89
C ALA A 13 -12.95 -1.16 4.53
N PRO A 14 -13.66 -0.07 4.19
CA PRO A 14 -14.39 0.01 2.92
C PRO A 14 -13.49 -0.04 1.69
N GLY A 15 -12.22 0.37 1.82
CA GLY A 15 -11.23 0.36 0.75
C GLY A 15 -10.84 -1.05 0.30
N ILE A 16 -10.58 -1.97 1.23
CA ILE A 16 -10.25 -3.37 0.91
C ILE A 16 -11.48 -4.14 0.44
N GLU A 17 -12.67 -3.86 1.00
CA GLU A 17 -13.94 -4.43 0.50
C GLU A 17 -14.17 -4.04 -0.96
N ALA A 18 -14.09 -2.74 -1.26
CA ALA A 18 -14.31 -2.26 -2.62
C ALA A 18 -13.27 -2.81 -3.59
N LEU A 19 -11.99 -2.87 -3.18
CA LEU A 19 -10.94 -3.43 -4.01
C LEU A 19 -11.18 -4.92 -4.26
N HIS A 20 -11.47 -5.72 -3.23
CA HIS A 20 -11.83 -7.13 -3.35
C HIS A 20 -12.96 -7.33 -4.36
N GLY A 21 -14.04 -6.57 -4.23
CA GLY A 21 -15.18 -6.60 -5.15
C GLY A 21 -14.79 -6.29 -6.60
N ALA A 22 -13.86 -5.35 -6.81
CA ALA A 22 -13.38 -4.95 -8.12
C ALA A 22 -12.37 -5.92 -8.76
N ILE A 23 -11.70 -6.79 -7.99
CA ILE A 23 -10.69 -7.74 -8.50
C ILE A 23 -11.16 -9.21 -8.51
N ARG A 24 -12.36 -9.52 -7.99
CA ARG A 24 -12.85 -10.89 -7.80
C ARG A 24 -12.91 -11.78 -9.05
N ASP A 25 -13.00 -11.18 -10.23
CA ASP A 25 -13.00 -11.88 -11.52
C ASP A 25 -11.59 -12.13 -12.09
N LEU A 26 -10.53 -11.60 -11.46
CA LEU A 26 -9.14 -11.91 -11.83
C LEU A 26 -8.72 -13.34 -11.43
N GLY A 27 -9.39 -13.93 -10.46
CA GLY A 27 -9.17 -15.30 -10.04
C GLY A 27 -9.49 -15.55 -8.56
N GLU A 28 -8.79 -16.51 -7.96
CA GLU A 28 -9.01 -16.91 -6.57
C GLU A 28 -8.30 -15.95 -5.61
N ILE A 29 -9.05 -15.33 -4.70
CA ILE A 29 -8.53 -14.35 -3.74
C ILE A 29 -8.56 -14.95 -2.33
N ILE A 30 -7.47 -14.76 -1.59
CA ILE A 30 -7.45 -14.91 -0.13
C ILE A 30 -7.16 -13.56 0.49
N THR A 31 -8.10 -13.05 1.29
CA THR A 31 -7.91 -11.80 2.02
C THR A 31 -7.29 -12.09 3.38
N ILE A 32 -6.17 -11.44 3.69
CA ILE A 32 -5.46 -11.56 4.97
C ILE A 32 -5.04 -10.15 5.36
N ALA A 33 -5.65 -9.58 6.40
CA ALA A 33 -5.47 -8.18 6.75
C ALA A 33 -5.49 -7.96 8.27
N PRO A 34 -4.97 -6.82 8.75
CA PRO A 34 -5.02 -6.48 10.17
C PRO A 34 -6.46 -6.51 10.73
N SER A 35 -6.63 -6.90 11.99
CA SER A 35 -7.92 -6.79 12.69
C SER A 35 -8.40 -5.35 12.82
N ASP A 36 -7.44 -4.44 13.05
CA ASP A 36 -7.64 -3.02 13.32
C ASP A 36 -6.75 -2.14 12.42
N MET A 37 -7.03 -0.83 12.38
CA MET A 37 -6.27 0.14 11.59
C MET A 37 -4.81 0.26 12.07
N GLN A 38 -3.86 0.23 11.14
CA GLN A 38 -2.41 0.24 11.37
C GLN A 38 -1.71 1.40 10.64
N SER A 39 -2.14 2.64 10.93
CA SER A 39 -1.56 3.84 10.33
C SER A 39 -0.07 4.06 10.64
N ALA A 40 0.69 4.51 9.64
CA ALA A 40 2.10 4.92 9.76
C ALA A 40 3.03 3.84 10.37
N THR A 41 2.72 2.57 10.13
CA THR A 41 3.50 1.45 10.66
C THR A 41 4.75 1.12 9.83
N SER A 42 4.94 1.77 8.67
CA SER A 42 6.03 1.49 7.72
C SER A 42 6.12 -0.01 7.43
N HIS A 43 7.32 -0.57 7.41
CA HIS A 43 7.58 -2.01 7.31
C HIS A 43 7.80 -2.63 8.70
N GLY A 44 6.93 -2.30 9.66
CA GLY A 44 7.00 -2.88 10.98
C GLY A 44 6.58 -4.35 11.02
N ILE A 45 7.25 -5.14 11.86
CA ILE A 45 6.93 -6.55 12.11
C ILE A 45 6.75 -6.81 13.61
N THR A 46 5.91 -7.78 13.94
CA THR A 46 5.66 -8.23 15.31
C THR A 46 6.51 -9.45 15.62
N PHE A 47 7.41 -9.33 16.60
CA PHE A 47 8.36 -10.40 16.94
C PHE A 47 8.24 -10.93 18.38
N HIS A 48 7.82 -10.09 19.32
CA HIS A 48 7.85 -10.41 20.75
C HIS A 48 6.51 -10.87 21.32
N THR A 49 5.45 -10.85 20.52
CA THR A 49 4.10 -11.28 20.89
C THR A 49 3.54 -12.23 19.83
N PRO A 50 2.71 -13.20 20.22
CA PRO A 50 2.07 -14.09 19.25
C PRO A 50 1.10 -13.31 18.36
N LEU A 51 1.00 -13.71 17.08
CA LEU A 51 -0.02 -13.22 16.16
C LEU A 51 -1.30 -14.03 16.38
N LEU A 52 -2.41 -13.35 16.67
CA LEU A 52 -3.72 -13.98 16.75
C LEU A 52 -4.40 -13.90 15.38
N VAL A 53 -5.05 -14.99 14.97
CA VAL A 53 -5.71 -15.11 13.66
C VAL A 53 -7.15 -15.53 13.84
N GLN A 54 -8.06 -14.87 13.14
CA GLN A 54 -9.46 -15.22 13.12
C GLN A 54 -9.98 -15.28 11.69
N GLU A 55 -10.67 -16.37 11.33
CA GLU A 55 -11.45 -16.41 10.09
C GLU A 55 -12.69 -15.54 10.23
N VAL A 56 -12.89 -14.65 9.25
CA VAL A 56 -13.95 -13.66 9.26
C VAL A 56 -14.63 -13.57 7.90
N SER A 57 -15.91 -13.19 7.93
CA SER A 57 -16.69 -12.80 6.76
C SER A 57 -17.15 -11.36 6.95
N PRO A 58 -16.22 -10.37 6.83
CA PRO A 58 -16.51 -8.97 7.12
C PRO A 58 -17.62 -8.41 6.23
N HIS A 59 -17.77 -8.95 5.01
CA HIS A 59 -18.78 -8.55 4.04
C HIS A 59 -19.34 -9.79 3.32
N ALA A 60 -20.55 -9.66 2.76
CA ALA A 60 -21.28 -10.78 2.15
C ALA A 60 -20.53 -11.51 1.01
N HIS A 61 -19.54 -10.86 0.41
CA HIS A 61 -18.79 -11.37 -0.74
C HIS A 61 -17.27 -11.41 -0.48
N MET A 62 -16.84 -11.26 0.78
CA MET A 62 -15.44 -11.24 1.17
C MET A 62 -15.27 -12.10 2.42
N HIS A 63 -14.52 -13.20 2.28
CA HIS A 63 -14.10 -14.08 3.35
C HIS A 63 -12.57 -14.00 3.48
N GLY A 64 -12.05 -14.06 4.69
CA GLY A 64 -10.62 -13.90 4.91
C GLY A 64 -10.18 -14.11 6.35
N TYR A 65 -8.95 -13.70 6.63
CA TYR A 65 -8.29 -13.85 7.92
C TYR A 65 -7.98 -12.47 8.50
N ALA A 66 -8.55 -12.17 9.66
CA ALA A 66 -8.17 -11.03 10.48
C ALA A 66 -6.94 -11.42 11.31
N VAL A 67 -5.89 -10.62 11.27
CA VAL A 67 -4.65 -10.86 12.01
C VAL A 67 -4.42 -9.72 13.00
N ASP A 68 -4.24 -10.03 14.27
CA ASP A 68 -3.77 -9.07 15.27
C ASP A 68 -2.27 -8.85 15.08
N GLY A 69 -1.94 -8.00 14.10
CA GLY A 69 -0.59 -7.76 13.65
C GLY A 69 -0.51 -6.65 12.62
N ARG A 70 0.72 -6.37 12.15
CA ARG A 70 0.97 -5.32 11.15
C ARG A 70 0.72 -5.84 9.74
N PRO A 71 0.60 -4.95 8.73
CA PRO A 71 0.38 -5.34 7.34
C PRO A 71 1.45 -6.31 6.81
N ALA A 72 2.74 -6.08 7.15
CA ALA A 72 3.82 -6.99 6.79
C ALA A 72 3.68 -8.36 7.48
N ASP A 73 3.20 -8.40 8.73
CA ASP A 73 2.92 -9.67 9.42
C ASP A 73 1.82 -10.46 8.70
N CYS A 74 0.78 -9.78 8.21
CA CYS A 74 -0.31 -10.40 7.45
C CYS A 74 0.21 -11.08 6.17
N VAL A 75 1.08 -10.40 5.43
CA VAL A 75 1.71 -10.97 4.23
C VAL A 75 2.63 -12.12 4.58
N LYS A 76 3.52 -11.95 5.57
CA LYS A 76 4.49 -12.97 5.96
C LYS A 76 3.79 -14.24 6.46
N LEU A 77 2.83 -14.10 7.37
CA LEU A 77 2.02 -15.21 7.88
C LEU A 77 1.19 -15.84 6.76
N GLY A 78 0.62 -15.01 5.89
CA GLY A 78 -0.12 -15.42 4.71
C GLY A 78 0.69 -16.35 3.83
N LEU A 79 1.87 -15.90 3.38
CA LEU A 79 2.74 -16.64 2.48
C LEU A 79 3.40 -17.86 3.14
N ARG A 80 3.71 -17.80 4.44
CA ARG A 80 4.48 -18.86 5.13
C ARG A 80 3.62 -19.92 5.78
N ARG A 81 2.34 -19.65 6.07
CA ARG A 81 1.49 -20.59 6.79
C ARG A 81 0.11 -20.76 6.16
N ILE A 82 -0.67 -19.69 6.06
CA ILE A 82 -2.07 -19.76 5.60
C ILE A 82 -2.15 -20.27 4.16
N TRP A 83 -1.25 -19.80 3.30
CA TRP A 83 -1.21 -20.17 1.89
C TRP A 83 -0.79 -21.63 1.67
N PRO A 84 0.32 -22.12 2.27
CA PRO A 84 0.65 -23.55 2.26
C PRO A 84 -0.47 -24.45 2.82
N ASP A 85 -1.13 -24.05 3.92
CA ASP A 85 -2.22 -24.85 4.51
C ASP A 85 -3.39 -25.05 3.53
N ARG A 86 -3.64 -24.07 2.65
CA ARG A 86 -4.74 -24.12 1.68
C ARG A 86 -4.36 -24.72 0.33
N PHE A 87 -3.15 -24.46 -0.17
CA PHE A 87 -2.76 -24.85 -1.53
C PHE A 87 -1.63 -25.89 -1.59
N GLY A 88 -1.04 -26.24 -0.45
CA GLY A 88 0.09 -27.15 -0.35
C GLY A 88 1.44 -26.44 -0.28
N ASP A 89 2.42 -27.13 0.30
CA ASP A 89 3.78 -26.61 0.48
C ASP A 89 4.45 -26.25 -0.85
N GLY A 90 5.20 -25.15 -0.84
CA GLY A 90 5.93 -24.64 -2.01
C GLY A 90 5.06 -23.90 -3.04
N GLN A 91 3.74 -23.85 -2.86
CA GLN A 91 2.87 -22.99 -3.68
C GLN A 91 2.86 -21.55 -3.15
N LEU A 92 2.86 -20.59 -4.07
CA LEU A 92 2.82 -19.15 -3.79
C LEU A 92 1.66 -18.51 -4.56
N PRO A 93 1.15 -17.34 -4.12
CA PRO A 93 0.30 -16.52 -4.96
C PRO A 93 1.03 -16.09 -6.21
N ASP A 94 0.27 -15.84 -7.27
CA ASP A 94 0.79 -15.21 -8.48
C ASP A 94 1.06 -13.71 -8.25
N LEU A 95 0.31 -13.10 -7.33
CA LEU A 95 0.35 -11.66 -7.04
C LEU A 95 -0.12 -11.38 -5.62
N VAL A 96 0.51 -10.42 -4.94
CA VAL A 96 -0.03 -9.79 -3.74
C VAL A 96 -0.55 -8.39 -4.07
N ILE A 97 -1.74 -8.06 -3.61
CA ILE A 97 -2.29 -6.71 -3.72
C ILE A 97 -2.48 -6.16 -2.30
N SER A 98 -1.91 -5.00 -2.02
CA SER A 98 -2.05 -4.30 -0.75
C SER A 98 -2.85 -3.02 -0.94
N GLY A 99 -4.05 -2.93 -0.38
CA GLY A 99 -4.93 -1.78 -0.51
C GLY A 99 -6.44 -2.15 -0.50
N MET A 100 -7.33 -1.23 -0.88
CA MET A 100 -7.04 0.15 -1.25
C MET A 100 -6.93 1.03 0.00
N ASN A 101 -5.78 1.68 0.18
CA ASN A 101 -5.53 2.56 1.32
C ASN A 101 -6.37 3.85 1.26
N SER A 102 -6.88 4.28 2.40
CA SER A 102 -7.50 5.58 2.60
C SER A 102 -6.45 6.69 2.78
N GLY A 103 -5.78 7.04 1.69
CA GLY A 103 -4.70 8.03 1.69
C GLY A 103 -3.73 7.77 0.57
N ALA A 104 -3.22 8.84 -0.05
CA ALA A 104 -2.18 8.71 -1.05
C ALA A 104 -0.85 8.29 -0.40
N ASN A 105 -0.19 7.28 -0.97
CA ASN A 105 1.18 6.89 -0.64
C ASN A 105 2.10 7.35 -1.77
N VAL A 106 2.41 8.65 -1.77
CA VAL A 106 3.26 9.31 -2.77
C VAL A 106 4.50 9.92 -2.14
N GLY A 107 5.54 10.06 -2.94
CA GLY A 107 6.80 10.63 -2.52
C GLY A 107 7.43 9.92 -1.33
N ILE A 108 8.07 10.65 -0.42
CA ILE A 108 8.74 10.06 0.75
C ILE A 108 7.77 9.32 1.70
N ASN A 109 6.46 9.57 1.61
CA ASN A 109 5.45 8.90 2.44
C ASN A 109 5.35 7.40 2.16
N VAL A 110 5.81 6.96 0.98
CA VAL A 110 5.99 5.55 0.62
C VAL A 110 6.80 4.80 1.69
N ILE A 111 7.78 5.44 2.32
CA ILE A 111 8.63 4.81 3.36
C ILE A 111 7.83 4.52 4.64
N TYR A 112 6.86 5.38 4.98
CA TYR A 112 6.09 5.27 6.22
C TYR A 112 4.79 4.47 6.06
N SER A 113 4.47 4.07 4.83
CA SER A 113 3.22 3.41 4.47
C SER A 113 3.21 1.93 4.88
N GLY A 114 2.18 1.53 5.62
CA GLY A 114 1.90 0.11 5.89
C GLY A 114 1.44 -0.62 4.63
N THR A 115 0.64 0.05 3.79
CA THR A 115 0.22 -0.47 2.47
C THR A 115 1.42 -0.87 1.61
N VAL A 116 2.39 0.04 1.46
CA VAL A 116 3.60 -0.23 0.68
C VAL A 116 4.49 -1.23 1.41
N GLY A 117 4.64 -1.13 2.74
CA GLY A 117 5.42 -2.08 3.54
C GLY A 117 4.97 -3.53 3.35
N ALA A 118 3.67 -3.78 3.28
CA ALA A 118 3.12 -5.10 2.97
C ALA A 118 3.49 -5.57 1.54
N ALA A 119 3.41 -4.69 0.55
CA ALA A 119 3.83 -5.02 -0.82
C ALA A 119 5.34 -5.31 -0.90
N VAL A 120 6.16 -4.55 -0.17
CA VAL A 120 7.61 -4.79 -0.05
C VAL A 120 7.91 -6.13 0.63
N GLU A 121 7.21 -6.48 1.72
CA GLU A 121 7.38 -7.80 2.37
C GLU A 121 7.07 -8.95 1.41
N SER A 122 6.04 -8.81 0.57
CA SER A 122 5.72 -9.80 -0.46
C SER A 122 6.85 -9.96 -1.47
N ALA A 123 7.33 -8.84 -2.02
CA ALA A 123 8.42 -8.84 -2.98
C ALA A 123 9.71 -9.41 -2.37
N PHE A 124 10.00 -9.08 -1.11
CA PHE A 124 11.10 -9.67 -0.36
C PHE A 124 11.00 -11.21 -0.27
N LEU A 125 9.78 -11.73 -0.14
CA LEU A 125 9.49 -13.17 -0.11
C LEU A 125 9.37 -13.82 -1.50
N GLY A 126 9.65 -13.07 -2.57
CA GLY A 126 9.70 -13.57 -3.96
C GLY A 126 8.38 -13.52 -4.72
N VAL A 127 7.34 -12.91 -4.16
CA VAL A 127 6.04 -12.76 -4.83
C VAL A 127 5.87 -11.31 -5.27
N PRO A 128 5.64 -11.01 -6.57
CA PRO A 128 5.43 -9.64 -7.01
C PRO A 128 4.22 -9.02 -6.34
N ALA A 129 4.25 -7.70 -6.15
CA ALA A 129 3.19 -7.01 -5.41
C ALA A 129 2.82 -5.64 -6.00
N ILE A 130 1.54 -5.31 -5.82
CA ILE A 130 0.98 -4.00 -6.15
C ILE A 130 0.43 -3.36 -4.87
N ALA A 131 0.93 -2.18 -4.51
CA ALA A 131 0.33 -1.31 -3.51
C ALA A 131 -0.69 -0.38 -4.20
N VAL A 132 -1.87 -0.21 -3.62
CA VAL A 132 -2.96 0.58 -4.18
C VAL A 132 -3.49 1.57 -3.14
N SER A 133 -3.52 2.84 -3.51
CA SER A 133 -3.89 3.94 -2.63
C SER A 133 -4.87 4.89 -3.28
N LEU A 134 -5.83 5.41 -2.51
CA LEU A 134 -6.75 6.45 -2.95
C LEU A 134 -6.35 7.79 -2.35
N HIS A 135 -6.14 8.81 -3.20
CA HIS A 135 -6.02 10.19 -2.72
C HIS A 135 -7.36 10.63 -2.13
N ILE A 136 -7.37 10.95 -0.84
CA ILE A 136 -8.53 11.44 -0.10
C ILE A 136 -8.48 12.95 0.10
N GLY A 137 -9.64 13.60 0.23
CA GLY A 137 -9.78 15.03 0.50
C GLY A 137 -10.96 15.66 -0.23
N GLY A 138 -11.54 16.73 0.33
CA GLY A 138 -12.62 17.49 -0.32
C GLY A 138 -13.97 16.80 -0.41
N GLY A 139 -14.22 15.73 0.36
CA GLY A 139 -15.49 15.00 0.40
C GLY A 139 -15.33 13.54 0.81
N ALA A 140 -16.45 12.83 0.96
CA ALA A 140 -16.44 11.38 1.19
C ALA A 140 -16.07 10.64 -0.10
N PRO A 141 -15.13 9.67 -0.06
CA PRO A 141 -14.74 8.91 -1.24
C PRO A 141 -15.87 7.97 -1.70
N HIS A 142 -16.03 7.86 -3.01
CA HIS A 142 -16.90 6.85 -3.62
C HIS A 142 -16.09 5.58 -3.92
N TRP A 143 -15.92 4.74 -2.88
CA TRP A 143 -15.05 3.57 -2.85
C TRP A 143 -15.20 2.62 -4.04
N ARG A 144 -16.43 2.26 -4.40
CA ARG A 144 -16.69 1.36 -5.53
C ARG A 144 -16.11 1.91 -6.85
N ARG A 145 -16.30 3.20 -7.11
CA ARG A 145 -15.80 3.84 -8.33
C ARG A 145 -14.29 3.99 -8.31
N ALA A 146 -13.72 4.31 -7.14
CA ALA A 146 -12.28 4.35 -6.96
C ALA A 146 -11.64 2.97 -7.22
N ALA A 147 -12.27 1.89 -6.75
CA ALA A 147 -11.81 0.53 -6.97
C ALA A 147 -11.94 0.09 -8.45
N GLU A 148 -12.97 0.53 -9.17
CA GLU A 148 -13.06 0.33 -10.64
C GLU A 148 -11.91 1.03 -11.38
N ILE A 149 -11.55 2.26 -10.96
CA ILE A 149 -10.43 3.00 -11.51
C ILE A 149 -9.10 2.33 -11.16
N ALA A 150 -8.94 1.86 -9.92
CA ALA A 150 -7.78 1.08 -9.49
C ALA A 150 -7.65 -0.20 -10.32
N ARG A 151 -8.76 -0.91 -10.53
CA ARG A 151 -8.81 -2.13 -11.33
C ARG A 151 -8.32 -1.89 -12.76
N HIS A 152 -8.71 -0.78 -13.39
CA HIS A 152 -8.19 -0.43 -14.71
C HIS A 152 -6.66 -0.34 -14.71
N ALA A 153 -6.05 0.30 -13.72
CA ALA A 153 -4.59 0.39 -13.63
C ALA A 153 -3.93 -0.95 -13.30
N ILE A 154 -4.55 -1.76 -12.42
CA ILE A 154 -4.09 -3.12 -12.12
C ILE A 154 -4.08 -3.95 -13.42
N ASP A 155 -5.16 -3.92 -14.21
CA ASP A 155 -5.26 -4.63 -15.48
C ASP A 155 -4.14 -4.23 -16.44
N GLU A 156 -3.85 -2.93 -16.57
CA GLU A 156 -2.74 -2.46 -17.41
C GLU A 156 -1.37 -2.95 -16.92
N VAL A 157 -1.15 -2.99 -15.60
CA VAL A 157 0.12 -3.46 -15.01
C VAL A 157 0.30 -4.97 -15.19
N ILE A 158 -0.77 -5.77 -15.03
CA ILE A 158 -0.71 -7.24 -15.11
C ILE A 158 -0.84 -7.79 -16.54
N LYS A 159 -1.07 -6.94 -17.55
CA LYS A 159 -1.06 -7.35 -18.98
C LYS A 159 0.23 -8.08 -19.36
N HIS A 160 1.32 -7.71 -18.71
CA HIS A 160 2.59 -8.42 -18.78
C HIS A 160 2.86 -9.09 -17.43
N ARG A 161 3.57 -10.23 -17.48
CA ARG A 161 4.00 -10.90 -16.26
C ARG A 161 4.86 -9.93 -15.45
N ILE A 162 4.53 -9.78 -14.18
CA ILE A 162 5.35 -9.04 -13.23
C ILE A 162 6.41 -10.00 -12.70
N ASP A 163 7.68 -9.60 -12.81
CA ASP A 163 8.78 -10.44 -12.34
C ASP A 163 8.75 -10.58 -10.81
N PRO A 164 9.16 -11.75 -10.26
CA PRO A 164 9.40 -11.92 -8.84
C PRO A 164 10.22 -10.76 -8.25
N HIS A 165 9.98 -10.44 -6.99
CA HIS A 165 10.67 -9.33 -6.29
C HIS A 165 10.32 -7.92 -6.79
N THR A 166 9.30 -7.76 -7.64
CA THR A 166 8.86 -6.43 -8.10
C THR A 166 7.80 -5.82 -7.16
N VAL A 167 7.92 -4.53 -6.89
CA VAL A 167 6.90 -3.71 -6.20
C VAL A 167 6.43 -2.62 -7.14
N VAL A 168 5.12 -2.52 -7.35
CA VAL A 168 4.49 -1.42 -8.10
C VAL A 168 3.55 -0.66 -7.17
N ASN A 169 3.72 0.65 -7.07
CA ASN A 169 2.86 1.51 -6.28
C ASN A 169 1.90 2.27 -7.21
N ILE A 170 0.59 2.15 -6.94
CA ILE A 170 -0.48 2.77 -7.70
C ILE A 170 -1.23 3.76 -6.80
N ASN A 171 -1.32 5.02 -7.23
CA ASN A 171 -2.22 5.98 -6.58
C ASN A 171 -3.34 6.41 -7.52
N VAL A 172 -4.57 6.30 -7.02
CA VAL A 172 -5.80 6.72 -7.69
C VAL A 172 -6.15 8.14 -7.25
N PRO A 173 -6.49 9.06 -8.18
CA PRO A 173 -6.88 10.41 -7.83
C PRO A 173 -8.23 10.44 -7.09
N ARG A 174 -8.52 11.57 -6.45
CA ARG A 174 -9.75 11.79 -5.69
C ARG A 174 -10.98 11.40 -6.49
N THR A 175 -11.77 10.49 -5.93
CA THR A 175 -12.97 9.95 -6.56
C THR A 175 -14.14 10.06 -5.58
N ILE A 176 -15.01 11.05 -5.79
CA ILE A 176 -16.12 11.38 -4.87
C ILE A 176 -17.52 11.12 -5.46
N SER A 177 -17.61 10.77 -6.75
CA SER A 177 -18.88 10.53 -7.45
C SER A 177 -18.81 9.23 -8.24
N ALA A 178 -19.95 8.57 -8.42
CA ALA A 178 -20.08 7.36 -9.21
C ALA A 178 -19.78 7.61 -10.70
N GLU A 179 -20.01 8.83 -11.16
CA GLU A 179 -19.84 9.32 -12.53
C GLU A 179 -18.41 9.82 -12.81
N ALA A 180 -17.48 9.71 -11.84
CA ALA A 180 -16.10 10.11 -12.03
C ALA A 180 -15.50 9.46 -13.28
N LYS A 181 -14.97 10.28 -14.18
CA LYS A 181 -14.36 9.81 -15.43
C LYS A 181 -13.12 8.97 -15.14
N LEU A 182 -12.84 8.00 -16.02
CA LEU A 182 -11.61 7.23 -15.94
C LEU A 182 -10.40 8.14 -16.23
N PRO A 183 -9.49 8.35 -15.27
CA PRO A 183 -8.31 9.17 -15.50
C PRO A 183 -7.25 8.41 -16.31
N ARG A 184 -6.34 9.15 -16.94
CA ARG A 184 -5.21 8.56 -17.66
C ARG A 184 -4.15 8.04 -16.68
N ILE A 185 -3.45 6.99 -17.06
CA ILE A 185 -2.32 6.43 -16.32
C ILE A 185 -1.04 7.16 -16.73
N LYS A 186 -0.18 7.48 -15.76
CA LYS A 186 1.18 8.00 -15.97
C LYS A 186 2.17 7.18 -15.14
N VAL A 187 3.19 6.63 -15.80
CA VAL A 187 4.35 6.04 -15.12
C VAL A 187 5.27 7.16 -14.70
N VAL A 188 5.65 7.21 -13.43
CA VAL A 188 6.28 8.38 -12.81
C VAL A 188 7.36 7.99 -11.81
N ASN A 189 8.22 8.95 -11.48
CA ASN A 189 9.22 8.79 -10.42
C ASN A 189 8.62 9.14 -9.06
N MET A 190 9.12 8.51 -8.00
CA MET A 190 8.79 8.91 -6.63
C MET A 190 9.37 10.29 -6.31
N ASN A 191 8.58 11.21 -5.76
CA ASN A 191 9.08 12.48 -5.26
C ASN A 191 9.93 12.29 -3.98
N THR A 192 11.18 12.74 -3.97
CA THR A 192 12.09 12.57 -2.82
C THR A 192 12.28 13.81 -1.97
N ALA A 193 11.58 14.91 -2.30
CA ALA A 193 11.61 16.11 -1.47
C ALA A 193 11.00 15.83 -0.09
N ALA A 194 11.50 16.52 0.93
CA ALA A 194 10.95 16.42 2.28
C ALA A 194 9.49 16.93 2.33
N GLY A 195 8.66 16.27 3.13
CA GLY A 195 7.33 16.78 3.48
C GLY A 195 7.43 18.12 4.22
N ILE A 196 6.46 19.01 3.99
CA ILE A 196 6.30 20.24 4.77
C ILE A 196 5.25 19.97 5.84
N ASP A 197 5.63 19.15 6.82
CA ASP A 197 4.79 18.88 7.98
C ASP A 197 5.16 19.85 9.12
N ASN A 198 4.19 20.14 9.98
CA ASN A 198 4.41 20.94 11.18
C ASN A 198 3.83 20.22 12.40
N TYR A 199 4.05 20.77 13.59
CA TYR A 199 3.45 20.29 14.81
C TYR A 199 2.61 21.39 15.47
N GLU A 200 1.36 21.07 15.80
CA GLU A 200 0.53 21.94 16.62
C GLU A 200 0.83 21.69 18.10
N ARG A 201 1.37 22.70 18.78
CA ARG A 201 1.64 22.64 20.22
C ARG A 201 0.36 22.88 21.02
N ARG A 202 0.04 21.97 21.95
CA ARG A 202 -1.05 22.11 22.93
C ARG A 202 -0.57 21.87 24.36
N THR A 203 -1.42 22.20 25.32
CA THR A 203 -1.17 21.97 26.75
C THR A 203 -2.38 21.28 27.36
N SER A 204 -2.16 20.21 28.10
CA SER A 204 -3.22 19.44 28.75
C SER A 204 -3.79 20.23 29.94
N PRO A 205 -4.97 19.86 30.46
CA PRO A 205 -5.49 20.43 31.71
C PRO A 205 -4.53 20.30 32.91
N SER A 206 -3.67 19.27 32.91
CA SER A 206 -2.63 19.06 33.93
C SER A 206 -1.35 19.88 33.71
N GLY A 207 -1.30 20.74 32.69
CA GLY A 207 -0.15 21.59 32.36
C GLY A 207 0.93 20.93 31.50
N GLN A 208 0.73 19.67 31.07
CA GLN A 208 1.70 18.96 30.23
C GLN A 208 1.64 19.47 28.78
N THR A 209 2.77 19.81 28.20
CA THR A 209 2.86 20.15 26.77
C THR A 209 2.85 18.89 25.93
N TYR A 210 2.06 18.88 24.86
CA TYR A 210 2.04 17.83 23.85
C TYR A 210 1.90 18.43 22.46
N TYR A 211 2.28 17.67 21.44
CA TYR A 211 2.33 18.13 20.05
C TYR A 211 1.53 17.19 19.17
N TRP A 212 0.68 17.75 18.31
CA TRP A 212 0.01 17.00 17.27
C TRP A 212 0.74 17.17 15.95
N PRO A 213 1.09 16.10 15.22
CA PRO A 213 1.52 16.24 13.85
C PRO A 213 0.40 16.88 13.01
N ASN A 214 0.78 17.84 12.18
CA ASN A 214 -0.10 18.61 11.31
C ASN A 214 0.50 18.61 9.91
N GLY A 215 0.01 17.71 9.06
CA GLY A 215 0.41 17.53 7.68
C GLY A 215 -0.72 16.85 6.91
N ASP A 216 -0.88 17.20 5.64
CA ASP A 216 -1.88 16.59 4.75
C ASP A 216 -1.31 15.43 3.93
N GLY A 217 -0.01 15.12 4.09
CA GLY A 217 0.69 14.08 3.33
C GLY A 217 0.88 14.40 1.84
N MET A 218 0.53 15.61 1.39
CA MET A 218 0.58 16.02 -0.02
C MET A 218 1.44 17.27 -0.25
N ARG A 219 1.89 17.93 0.81
CA ARG A 219 2.76 19.11 0.75
C ARG A 219 4.24 18.75 0.91
N PHE A 220 5.04 19.14 -0.08
CA PHE A 220 6.47 18.85 -0.13
C PHE A 220 7.27 20.13 -0.41
N ALA A 221 8.52 20.19 0.06
CA ALA A 221 9.41 21.35 -0.09
C ALA A 221 9.58 21.77 -1.55
N HIS A 222 9.56 20.80 -2.46
CA HIS A 222 9.41 21.00 -3.88
C HIS A 222 8.75 19.77 -4.51
N THR A 223 8.08 19.97 -5.63
CA THR A 223 7.54 18.93 -6.49
C THR A 223 8.24 19.05 -7.83
N LYS A 224 8.84 17.97 -8.33
CA LYS A 224 9.50 17.97 -9.63
C LYS A 224 8.55 17.48 -10.71
N GLU A 225 8.75 17.96 -11.92
CA GLU A 225 8.05 17.46 -13.10
C GLU A 225 8.28 15.96 -13.29
N GLY A 226 7.20 15.23 -13.60
CA GLY A 226 7.24 13.78 -13.82
C GLY A 226 7.25 12.94 -12.54
N THR A 227 6.96 13.56 -11.38
CA THR A 227 6.81 12.82 -10.12
C THR A 227 5.38 12.37 -9.85
N ASP A 228 5.25 11.39 -8.98
CA ASP A 228 3.97 10.88 -8.48
C ASP A 228 3.09 11.95 -7.82
N VAL A 229 3.67 12.83 -7.00
CA VAL A 229 2.93 13.91 -6.35
C VAL A 229 2.33 14.88 -7.38
N GLU A 230 3.10 15.32 -8.37
CA GLU A 230 2.63 16.21 -9.43
C GLU A 230 1.52 15.54 -10.24
N ALA A 231 1.78 14.35 -10.77
CA ALA A 231 0.84 13.66 -11.63
C ALA A 231 -0.47 13.32 -10.92
N LEU A 232 -0.43 12.95 -9.64
CA LEU A 232 -1.63 12.69 -8.87
C LEU A 232 -2.45 13.96 -8.61
N ASN A 233 -1.78 15.10 -8.39
CA ASN A 233 -2.45 16.41 -8.25
C ASN A 233 -3.10 16.86 -9.56
N ASP A 234 -2.48 16.55 -10.70
CA ASP A 234 -3.02 16.78 -12.04
C ASP A 234 -4.17 15.81 -12.41
N GLY A 235 -4.51 14.89 -11.50
CA GLY A 235 -5.63 13.97 -11.67
C GLY A 235 -5.30 12.73 -12.51
N PHE A 236 -4.02 12.39 -12.68
CA PHE A 236 -3.63 11.12 -13.28
C PHE A 236 -3.67 9.98 -12.24
N ILE A 237 -3.88 8.76 -12.73
CA ILE A 237 -3.49 7.57 -11.96
C ILE A 237 -1.98 7.46 -12.08
N THR A 238 -1.28 7.35 -10.95
CA THR A 238 0.17 7.20 -10.96
C THR A 238 0.56 5.74 -10.81
N VAL A 239 1.58 5.32 -11.56
CA VAL A 239 2.21 4.01 -11.46
C VAL A 239 3.70 4.23 -11.24
N THR A 240 4.19 3.83 -10.07
CA THR A 240 5.58 4.03 -9.65
C THR A 240 6.19 2.67 -9.35
N PRO A 241 7.09 2.14 -10.20
CA PRO A 241 7.92 1.00 -9.84
C PRO A 241 8.84 1.38 -8.68
N LEU A 242 8.85 0.58 -7.62
CA LEU A 242 9.64 0.84 -6.41
C LEU A 242 10.78 -0.17 -6.26
N GLN A 243 11.86 0.30 -5.65
CA GLN A 243 12.94 -0.54 -5.16
C GLN A 243 12.91 -0.56 -3.64
N TYR A 244 13.24 -1.70 -3.05
CA TYR A 244 13.43 -1.85 -1.60
C TYR A 244 14.89 -2.12 -1.22
N ASP A 245 15.74 -2.43 -2.19
CA ASP A 245 17.19 -2.42 -2.00
C ASP A 245 17.67 -0.96 -1.97
N LEU A 246 18.07 -0.51 -0.79
CA LEU A 246 18.51 0.86 -0.55
C LEU A 246 20.01 1.06 -0.82
N THR A 247 20.69 0.07 -1.39
CA THR A 247 22.11 0.17 -1.73
C THR A 247 22.32 1.20 -2.84
N ASP A 248 23.04 2.28 -2.54
CA ASP A 248 23.56 3.19 -3.57
C ASP A 248 24.79 2.56 -4.24
N TYR A 249 24.54 1.70 -5.23
CA TYR A 249 25.56 0.95 -5.97
C TYR A 249 26.65 1.85 -6.58
N HIS A 250 26.28 3.07 -6.98
CA HIS A 250 27.24 4.04 -7.50
C HIS A 250 28.19 4.50 -6.39
N ARG A 251 27.68 4.87 -5.21
CA ARG A 251 28.52 5.25 -4.07
C ARG A 251 29.30 4.08 -3.49
N THR A 252 28.77 2.85 -3.52
CA THR A 252 29.52 1.66 -3.08
C THR A 252 30.83 1.51 -3.86
N THR A 253 30.82 1.79 -5.16
CA THR A 253 32.03 1.76 -6.00
C THR A 253 33.05 2.79 -5.51
N SER A 254 32.60 4.03 -5.27
CA SER A 254 33.49 5.09 -4.74
C SER A 254 34.06 4.74 -3.35
N TRP A 255 33.29 4.10 -2.47
CA TRP A 255 33.77 3.69 -1.15
C TRP A 255 34.80 2.55 -1.22
N ARG A 256 34.65 1.62 -2.17
CA ARG A 256 35.65 0.55 -2.37
C ARG A 256 37.00 1.13 -2.76
N GLU A 257 37.03 2.10 -3.67
CA GLU A 257 38.26 2.77 -4.11
C GLU A 257 38.92 3.61 -3.01
N ARG A 258 38.14 4.20 -2.10
CA ARG A 258 38.67 5.05 -1.01
C ARG A 258 39.26 4.25 0.16
N LEU A 259 38.80 3.02 0.34
CA LEU A 259 39.16 2.17 1.48
C LEU A 259 40.11 1.01 1.09
N SER A 260 40.44 0.89 -0.20
CA SER A 260 41.49 0.01 -0.73
C SER A 260 42.85 0.70 -0.70
#